data_AF-W9PQE8-F1
#
_entry.id   AF-W9PQE8-F1
#
_cell.length_a   1.000
_cell.length_b   1.000
_cell.length_c   1.000
_cell.angle_alpha   90.00
_cell.angle_beta   90.00
_cell.angle_gamma   90.00
#
_symmetry.space_group_name_H-M   'P 1'
#
loop_
_entity.id
_entity.type
_entity.pdbx_description
1 polymer ?
#
loop_
_entity_poly.entity_id
_entity_poly.type
_entity_poly.pdbx_seq_one_letter_code
_entity_poly.pdbx_strand_id
1 'polypeptide(L)'
;MVLTHTTNHNYNHPFPTVTLAYFLRYSSPQLNPFAAHVLSTDTIESYVDPKTRRLHTTRIHLKKSRMPGAVYKLLPASVTGGGSGDKASYILETSVVDIKEGWMKTESRNLNFTGVLSVIEKQEFNVPTEGVNQNPNETAVTTMVQFRSRLGDKIRGKLGQAQEDGWFKNGIIGGWGTKGIQRSIESIASTKTQDQMGKSRDGMKLVLERLRNNGVMGVLETIRRERQRQLA
;
A
#
# COMPACT_ATOMS: atom_id res chain seq x y z
N MET A 1 4.07 -19.21 0.17
CA MET A 1 2.87 -18.89 0.99
C MET A 1 2.10 -17.72 0.39
N VAL A 2 0.77 -17.80 0.33
CA VAL A 2 -0.12 -16.69 -0.07
C VAL A 2 -1.18 -16.49 1.03
N LEU A 3 -1.37 -15.26 1.48
CA LEU A 3 -2.39 -14.87 2.47
C LEU A 3 -3.22 -13.72 1.90
N THR A 4 -4.54 -13.76 2.07
CA THR A 4 -5.45 -12.73 1.55
C THR A 4 -6.34 -12.23 2.67
N HIS A 5 -6.46 -10.92 2.79
CA HIS A 5 -7.38 -10.25 3.71
C HIS A 5 -8.32 -9.34 2.93
N THR A 6 -9.61 -9.39 3.25
CA THR A 6 -10.63 -8.54 2.64
C THR A 6 -11.38 -7.79 3.71
N THR A 7 -11.61 -6.50 3.51
CA THR A 7 -12.44 -5.67 4.39
C THR A 7 -13.36 -4.78 3.57
N ASN A 8 -14.57 -4.60 4.06
CA ASN A 8 -15.54 -3.69 3.47
C ASN A 8 -15.70 -2.46 4.38
N HIS A 9 -15.88 -1.29 3.79
CA HIS A 9 -16.18 -0.06 4.50
C HIS A 9 -17.11 0.81 3.67
N ASN A 10 -17.88 1.68 4.32
CA ASN A 10 -18.73 2.66 3.65
C ASN A 10 -18.34 4.05 4.13
N TYR A 11 -18.02 4.93 3.19
CA TYR A 11 -17.77 6.34 3.46
C TYR A 11 -19.07 7.11 3.27
N ASN A 12 -19.47 7.88 4.29
CA ASN A 12 -20.62 8.77 4.23
C ASN A 12 -20.28 10.07 3.47
N HIS A 13 -19.70 9.92 2.28
CA HIS A 13 -19.41 11.00 1.34
C HIS A 13 -19.73 10.58 -0.11
N PRO A 14 -20.16 11.52 -0.97
CA PRO A 14 -20.37 11.25 -2.39
C PRO A 14 -19.11 10.73 -3.08
N PHE A 15 -19.30 9.88 -4.09
CA PHE A 15 -18.20 9.26 -4.85
C PHE A 15 -17.14 10.26 -5.37
N PRO A 16 -17.51 11.40 -5.99
CA PRO A 16 -16.51 12.38 -6.45
C PRO A 16 -15.61 12.91 -5.31
N THR A 17 -16.17 13.09 -4.11
CA THR A 17 -15.44 13.56 -2.93
C THR A 17 -14.48 12.49 -2.41
N VAL A 18 -14.91 11.22 -2.41
CA VAL A 18 -14.07 10.07 -2.04
C VAL A 18 -12.93 9.88 -3.03
N THR A 19 -13.21 9.98 -4.32
CA THR A 19 -12.19 9.92 -5.39
C THR A 19 -11.17 11.06 -5.25
N LEU A 20 -11.61 12.29 -5.01
CA LEU A 20 -10.70 13.42 -4.79
C LEU A 20 -9.84 13.20 -3.53
N ALA A 21 -10.47 12.80 -2.41
CA ALA A 21 -9.75 12.49 -1.18
C ALA A 21 -8.70 11.40 -1.41
N TYR A 22 -9.00 10.38 -2.21
CA TYR A 22 -8.08 9.31 -2.54
C TYR A 22 -6.81 9.86 -3.21
N PHE A 23 -6.95 10.76 -4.18
CA PHE A 23 -5.78 11.35 -4.84
C PHE A 23 -4.99 12.28 -3.90
N LEU A 24 -5.68 13.00 -3.00
CA LEU A 24 -5.04 13.94 -2.08
C LEU A 24 -4.39 13.29 -0.85
N ARG A 25 -4.72 12.04 -0.51
CA ARG A 25 -4.38 11.43 0.80
C ARG A 25 -2.90 11.38 1.18
N TYR A 26 -1.99 11.54 0.23
CA TYR A 26 -0.53 11.57 0.43
C TYR A 26 0.12 12.89 0.00
N SER A 27 -0.66 13.95 -0.18
CA SER A 27 -0.14 15.24 -0.66
C SER A 27 0.59 16.05 0.42
N SER A 28 0.34 15.75 1.70
CA SER A 28 0.88 16.49 2.84
C SER A 28 0.70 15.68 4.14
N PRO A 29 1.72 15.59 5.03
CA PRO A 29 1.57 15.03 6.38
C PRO A 29 0.62 15.85 7.25
N GLN A 30 0.53 17.16 7.05
CA GLN A 30 -0.39 18.04 7.75
C GLN A 30 -1.81 17.70 7.34
N LEU A 31 -2.06 17.42 6.05
CA LEU A 31 -3.35 16.97 5.51
C LEU A 31 -3.76 15.60 6.09
N ASN A 32 -2.82 14.66 6.11
CA ASN A 32 -3.05 13.30 6.59
C ASN A 32 -1.87 12.79 7.45
N PRO A 33 -1.93 12.92 8.79
CA PRO A 33 -0.86 12.51 9.69
C PRO A 33 -0.71 10.98 9.75
N PHE A 34 -1.75 10.22 9.39
CA PHE A 34 -1.69 8.75 9.31
C PHE A 34 -0.77 8.26 8.18
N ALA A 35 -0.46 9.14 7.23
CA ALA A 35 0.42 8.87 6.09
C ALA A 35 1.85 9.39 6.27
N ALA A 36 2.29 9.78 7.47
CA ALA A 36 3.65 10.32 7.71
C ALA A 36 4.81 9.37 7.36
N HIS A 37 4.52 8.10 7.05
CA HIS A 37 5.49 7.13 6.57
C HIS A 37 5.70 7.19 5.04
N VAL A 38 4.86 7.92 4.31
CA VAL A 38 5.02 8.22 2.89
C VAL A 38 5.93 9.45 2.77
N LEU A 39 7.08 9.26 2.13
CA LEU A 39 8.14 10.25 1.97
C LEU A 39 7.88 11.14 0.75
N SER A 40 7.51 10.53 -0.37
CA SER A 40 7.19 11.24 -1.61
C SER A 40 6.10 10.52 -2.39
N THR A 41 5.45 11.24 -3.31
CA THR A 41 4.44 10.74 -4.22
C THR A 41 4.51 11.50 -5.51
N ASP A 42 4.65 10.77 -6.61
CA ASP A 42 4.79 11.33 -7.95
C ASP A 42 3.81 10.67 -8.90
N THR A 43 3.21 11.45 -9.80
CA THR A 43 2.38 10.92 -10.89
C THR A 43 3.28 10.65 -12.08
N ILE A 44 3.36 9.39 -12.50
CA ILE A 44 4.16 8.96 -13.65
C ILE A 44 3.38 9.23 -14.93
N GLU A 45 2.09 8.90 -14.93
CA GLU A 45 1.22 9.02 -16.10
C GLU A 45 -0.21 9.32 -15.65
N SER A 46 -0.91 10.16 -16.40
CA SER A 46 -2.34 10.38 -16.24
C SER A 46 -2.98 10.76 -17.56
N TYR A 47 -4.02 10.03 -17.98
CA TYR A 47 -4.74 10.29 -19.22
C TYR A 47 -6.19 9.85 -19.13
N VAL A 48 -7.04 10.45 -19.97
CA VAL A 48 -8.43 10.01 -20.16
C VAL A 48 -8.48 9.16 -21.42
N ASP A 49 -8.92 7.90 -21.29
CA ASP A 49 -9.09 7.02 -22.44
C ASP A 49 -10.17 7.62 -23.38
N PRO A 50 -9.85 7.87 -24.66
CA PRO A 50 -10.80 8.48 -25.59
C PRO A 50 -12.03 7.60 -25.87
N LYS A 51 -11.90 6.26 -25.80
CA LYS A 51 -12.99 5.31 -26.06
C LYS A 51 -13.88 5.14 -24.86
N THR A 52 -13.30 4.84 -23.70
CA THR A 52 -14.07 4.53 -22.49
C THR A 52 -14.39 5.77 -21.66
N ARG A 53 -13.71 6.90 -21.91
CA ARG A 53 -13.81 8.15 -21.12
C ARG A 53 -13.44 7.99 -19.65
N ARG A 54 -12.68 6.94 -19.32
CA ARG A 54 -12.18 6.66 -17.97
C ARG A 54 -10.84 7.35 -17.74
N LEU A 55 -10.62 7.83 -16.51
CA LEU A 55 -9.35 8.40 -16.10
C LEU A 55 -8.42 7.29 -15.62
N HIS A 56 -7.28 7.16 -16.29
CA HIS A 56 -6.20 6.28 -15.90
C HIS A 56 -5.10 7.11 -15.26
N THR A 57 -4.60 6.66 -14.11
CA THR A 57 -3.49 7.32 -13.41
C THR A 57 -2.55 6.27 -12.85
N THR A 58 -1.25 6.47 -13.09
CA THR A 58 -0.16 5.69 -12.52
C THR A 58 0.69 6.60 -11.64
N ARG A 59 0.86 6.22 -10.38
CA ARG A 59 1.64 6.95 -9.38
C ARG A 59 2.70 6.05 -8.74
N ILE A 60 3.77 6.66 -8.26
CA ILE A 60 4.76 6.00 -7.43
C ILE A 60 4.85 6.68 -6.08
N HIS A 61 4.92 5.88 -5.02
CA HIS A 61 5.06 6.36 -3.65
C HIS A 61 6.35 5.80 -3.05
N LEU A 62 7.17 6.68 -2.50
CA LEU A 62 8.30 6.28 -1.66
C LEU A 62 7.83 6.20 -0.21
N LYS A 63 7.97 5.05 0.45
CA LYS A 63 7.55 4.84 1.84
C LYS A 63 8.70 4.36 2.70
N LYS A 64 8.71 4.71 3.98
CA LYS A 64 9.59 4.06 4.98
C LYS A 64 9.25 2.57 5.04
N SER A 65 10.25 1.73 4.81
CA SER A 65 10.11 0.27 4.77
C SER A 65 9.87 -0.30 6.16
N ARG A 66 8.91 -1.23 6.24
CA ARG A 66 8.50 -1.91 7.46
C ARG A 66 9.08 -3.32 7.59
N MET A 67 10.05 -3.67 6.75
CA MET A 67 10.71 -4.99 6.80
C MET A 67 11.43 -5.17 8.15
N PRO A 68 11.32 -6.34 8.81
CA PRO A 68 12.04 -6.60 10.06
C PRO A 68 13.55 -6.52 9.86
N GLY A 69 14.27 -5.99 10.86
CA GLY A 69 15.73 -5.91 10.85
C GLY A 69 16.43 -7.25 10.56
N ALA A 70 15.87 -8.35 11.08
CA ALA A 70 16.37 -9.70 10.83
C ALA A 70 16.29 -10.10 9.34
N VAL A 71 15.28 -9.63 8.61
CA VAL A 71 15.12 -9.94 7.19
C VAL A 71 16.14 -9.17 6.35
N TYR A 72 16.47 -7.92 6.73
CA TYR A 72 17.55 -7.17 6.08
C TYR A 72 18.91 -7.86 6.20
N LYS A 73 19.20 -8.49 7.35
CA LYS A 73 20.47 -9.20 7.57
C LYS A 73 20.61 -10.48 6.75
N LEU A 74 19.50 -11.04 6.26
CA LEU A 74 19.46 -12.28 5.49
C LEU A 74 19.38 -12.06 3.98
N LEU A 75 19.10 -10.82 3.56
CA LEU A 75 19.03 -10.48 2.16
C LEU A 75 20.43 -10.17 1.63
N PRO A 76 20.80 -10.71 0.46
CA PRO A 76 22.04 -10.31 -0.20
C PRO A 76 22.09 -8.78 -0.37
N ALA A 77 23.28 -8.20 -0.26
CA ALA A 77 23.51 -6.77 -0.46
C ALA A 77 22.94 -6.26 -1.81
N SER A 78 22.94 -7.11 -2.84
CA SER A 78 22.34 -6.82 -4.15
C SER A 78 20.81 -6.64 -4.13
N VAL A 79 20.11 -7.19 -3.15
CA VAL A 79 18.65 -7.04 -2.97
C VAL A 79 18.31 -5.90 -2.02
N THR A 80 19.22 -5.57 -1.10
CA THR A 80 19.07 -4.45 -0.14
C THR A 80 19.64 -3.12 -0.64
N GLY A 81 20.29 -3.10 -1.81
CA GLY A 81 20.87 -1.90 -2.40
C GLY A 81 22.25 -1.52 -1.86
N GLY A 82 22.97 -2.47 -1.24
CA GLY A 82 24.40 -2.35 -0.99
C GLY A 82 24.80 -1.19 -0.09
N GLY A 83 24.25 -1.11 1.12
CA GLY A 83 24.74 -0.16 2.13
C GLY A 83 23.72 0.13 3.21
N SER A 84 24.14 0.86 4.24
CA SER A 84 23.32 1.46 5.32
C SER A 84 22.25 2.46 4.82
N GLY A 85 21.89 2.38 3.54
CA GLY A 85 20.98 3.26 2.82
C GLY A 85 19.54 3.03 3.26
N ASP A 86 18.81 4.13 3.35
CA ASP A 86 17.51 4.21 3.99
C ASP A 86 16.59 3.04 3.62
N LYS A 87 16.04 2.43 4.67
CA LYS A 87 15.02 1.38 4.63
C LYS A 87 13.78 1.96 3.97
N ALA A 88 13.73 2.01 2.65
CA ALA A 88 12.63 2.60 1.89
C ALA A 88 12.03 1.58 0.90
N SER A 89 10.73 1.70 0.66
CA SER A 89 9.95 0.82 -0.21
C SER A 89 9.27 1.67 -1.28
N TYR A 90 9.41 1.25 -2.53
CA TYR A 90 8.72 1.88 -3.66
C TYR A 90 7.41 1.15 -3.91
N ILE A 91 6.30 1.89 -3.91
CA ILE A 91 4.96 1.35 -4.18
C ILE A 91 4.46 1.96 -5.48
N LEU A 92 4.15 1.11 -6.46
CA LEU A 92 3.45 1.51 -7.68
C LEU A 92 1.95 1.43 -7.43
N GLU A 93 1.25 2.52 -7.68
CA GLU A 93 -0.21 2.61 -7.63
C GLU A 93 -0.76 2.86 -9.03
N THR A 94 -1.75 2.07 -9.44
CA THR A 94 -2.52 2.29 -10.67
C THR A 94 -3.99 2.43 -10.31
N SER A 95 -4.67 3.41 -10.89
CA SER A 95 -6.10 3.64 -10.68
C SER A 95 -6.82 3.84 -12.01
N VAL A 96 -8.04 3.33 -12.08
CA VAL A 96 -9.01 3.61 -13.15
C VAL A 96 -10.28 4.17 -12.50
N VAL A 97 -10.72 5.32 -12.97
CA VAL A 97 -11.92 6.00 -12.48
C VAL A 97 -12.93 6.14 -13.60
N ASP A 98 -14.15 5.67 -13.35
CA ASP A 98 -15.32 5.97 -14.18
C ASP A 98 -16.28 6.87 -13.39
N ILE A 99 -16.26 8.16 -13.69
CA ILE A 99 -17.10 9.13 -12.99
C ILE A 99 -18.58 9.01 -13.38
N LYS A 100 -18.88 8.44 -14.56
CA LYS A 100 -20.25 8.31 -15.07
C LYS A 100 -20.92 7.10 -14.46
N GLU A 101 -20.22 5.97 -14.44
CA GLU A 101 -20.70 4.72 -13.84
C GLU A 101 -20.54 4.73 -12.30
N GLY A 102 -19.78 5.67 -11.74
CA GLY A 102 -19.67 5.87 -10.29
C GLY A 102 -18.79 4.83 -9.60
N TRP A 103 -17.66 4.47 -10.22
CA TRP A 103 -16.72 3.52 -9.62
C TRP A 103 -15.26 3.88 -9.85
N MET A 104 -14.41 3.42 -8.94
CA MET A 104 -12.95 3.54 -9.03
C MET A 104 -12.30 2.23 -8.60
N LYS A 105 -11.39 1.72 -9.43
CA LYS A 105 -10.57 0.53 -9.11
C LYS A 105 -9.13 0.93 -8.99
N THR A 106 -8.47 0.46 -7.94
CA THR A 106 -7.08 0.80 -7.66
C THR A 106 -6.30 -0.46 -7.30
N GLU A 107 -5.03 -0.48 -7.70
CA GLU A 107 -4.06 -1.51 -7.32
C GLU A 107 -2.78 -0.84 -6.85
N SER A 108 -2.27 -1.25 -5.71
CA SER A 108 -0.99 -0.83 -5.14
C SER A 108 -0.10 -2.04 -4.93
N ARG A 109 1.15 -1.99 -5.40
CA ARG A 109 2.12 -3.08 -5.23
C ARG A 109 3.53 -2.57 -4.94
N ASN A 110 4.28 -3.28 -4.11
CA ASN A 110 5.69 -2.95 -3.89
C ASN A 110 6.56 -3.38 -5.09
N LEU A 111 7.51 -2.52 -5.47
CA LEU A 111 8.45 -2.78 -6.56
C LEU A 111 9.73 -3.46 -6.07
N ASN A 112 10.23 -3.07 -4.88
CA ASN A 112 11.39 -3.68 -4.25
C ASN A 112 10.98 -4.72 -3.18
N PHE A 113 11.91 -5.61 -2.82
CA PHE A 113 11.69 -6.72 -1.87
C PHE A 113 10.66 -7.79 -2.29
N THR A 114 10.21 -7.80 -3.55
CA THR A 114 9.23 -8.77 -4.07
C THR A 114 9.69 -10.22 -3.99
N GLY A 115 11.02 -10.46 -4.01
CA GLY A 115 11.61 -11.78 -3.79
C GLY A 115 11.44 -12.32 -2.37
N VAL A 116 11.05 -11.46 -1.42
CA VAL A 116 10.82 -11.80 -0.01
C VAL A 116 9.34 -11.75 0.30
N LEU A 117 8.73 -10.58 0.10
CA LEU A 117 7.32 -10.33 0.36
C LEU A 117 6.79 -9.41 -0.73
N SER A 118 5.91 -9.96 -1.56
CA SER A 118 5.09 -9.18 -2.48
C SER A 118 3.77 -8.89 -1.78
N VAL A 119 3.38 -7.62 -1.74
CA VAL A 119 2.12 -7.13 -1.20
C VAL A 119 1.38 -6.45 -2.34
N ILE A 120 0.16 -6.91 -2.60
CA ILE A 120 -0.73 -6.32 -3.59
C ILE A 120 -2.00 -5.92 -2.84
N GLU A 121 -2.32 -4.64 -2.86
CA GLU A 121 -3.56 -4.09 -2.31
C GLU A 121 -4.45 -3.65 -3.47
N LYS A 122 -5.68 -4.16 -3.52
CA LYS A 122 -6.71 -3.78 -4.49
C LYS A 122 -7.85 -3.13 -3.75
N GLN A 123 -8.33 -2.00 -4.24
CA GLN A 123 -9.50 -1.33 -3.69
C GLN A 123 -10.50 -1.05 -4.80
N GLU A 124 -11.75 -1.42 -4.55
CA GLU A 124 -12.88 -1.17 -5.43
C GLU A 124 -13.87 -0.25 -4.72
N PHE A 125 -14.00 0.96 -5.23
CA PHE A 125 -14.95 1.95 -4.77
C PHE A 125 -16.14 1.97 -5.72
N ASN A 126 -17.36 1.92 -5.19
CA ASN A 126 -18.57 1.95 -6.00
C ASN A 126 -19.65 2.78 -5.29
N VAL A 127 -20.45 3.49 -6.07
CA VAL A 127 -21.75 3.98 -5.60
C VAL A 127 -22.65 2.77 -5.35
N PRO A 128 -23.32 2.66 -4.18
CA PRO A 128 -24.20 1.53 -3.88
C PRO A 128 -25.34 1.44 -4.91
N THR A 129 -25.38 0.35 -5.68
CA THR A 129 -26.27 0.25 -6.86
C THR A 129 -27.62 -0.42 -6.61
N GLU A 130 -27.86 -1.16 -5.51
CA GLU A 130 -29.16 -1.80 -5.26
C GLU A 130 -29.55 -1.88 -3.76
N GLY A 131 -30.79 -1.48 -3.42
CA GLY A 131 -31.40 -1.55 -2.08
C GLY A 131 -32.13 -0.27 -1.65
N VAL A 132 -33.12 -0.41 -0.74
CA VAL A 132 -34.12 0.60 -0.29
C VAL A 132 -33.56 1.93 0.28
N ASN A 133 -32.24 2.08 0.41
CA ASN A 133 -31.59 3.34 0.78
C ASN A 133 -30.42 3.63 -0.16
N GLN A 134 -30.73 4.05 -1.39
CA GLN A 134 -29.77 4.71 -2.26
C GLN A 134 -29.44 6.07 -1.63
N ASN A 135 -28.44 6.11 -0.75
CA ASN A 135 -27.87 7.37 -0.31
C ASN A 135 -26.82 7.79 -1.33
N PRO A 136 -27.09 8.77 -2.22
CA PRO A 136 -26.10 9.25 -3.19
C PRO A 136 -24.88 9.90 -2.51
N ASN A 137 -24.97 10.12 -1.20
CA ASN A 137 -23.89 10.64 -0.37
C ASN A 137 -23.07 9.53 0.29
N GLU A 138 -23.17 8.28 -0.17
CA GLU A 138 -22.38 7.16 0.33
C GLU A 138 -21.55 6.51 -0.78
N THR A 139 -20.36 6.05 -0.41
CA THR A 139 -19.45 5.33 -1.30
C THR A 139 -18.94 4.09 -0.58
N ALA A 140 -19.31 2.92 -1.09
CA ALA A 140 -18.80 1.65 -0.59
C ALA A 140 -17.39 1.41 -1.12
N VAL A 141 -16.51 0.85 -0.29
CA VAL A 141 -15.19 0.37 -0.66
C VAL A 141 -14.96 -1.07 -0.19
N THR A 142 -14.51 -1.91 -1.11
CA THR A 142 -13.98 -3.24 -0.82
C THR A 142 -12.46 -3.19 -0.97
N THR A 143 -11.73 -3.47 0.08
CA THR A 143 -10.25 -3.53 0.07
C THR A 143 -9.80 -4.96 0.25
N MET A 144 -8.98 -5.45 -0.69
CA MET A 144 -8.35 -6.75 -0.67
C MET A 144 -6.83 -6.58 -0.62
N VAL A 145 -6.17 -7.22 0.34
CA VAL A 145 -4.72 -7.22 0.47
C VAL A 145 -4.21 -8.65 0.36
N GLN A 146 -3.35 -8.90 -0.62
CA GLN A 146 -2.70 -10.18 -0.85
C GLN A 146 -1.21 -10.09 -0.52
N PHE A 147 -0.76 -10.99 0.36
CA PHE A 147 0.62 -11.19 0.73
C PHE A 147 1.14 -12.47 0.08
N ARG A 148 2.20 -12.37 -0.70
CA ARG A 148 2.90 -13.50 -1.30
C ARG A 148 4.35 -13.51 -0.83
N SER A 149 4.72 -14.52 -0.07
CA SER A 149 6.11 -14.76 0.33
C SER A 149 6.69 -15.97 -0.39
N ARG A 150 7.88 -15.78 -0.96
CA ARG A 150 8.68 -16.82 -1.63
C ARG A 150 9.94 -17.19 -0.84
N LEU A 151 10.11 -16.62 0.34
CA LEU A 151 11.32 -16.81 1.15
C LEU A 151 11.42 -18.25 1.68
N GLY A 152 10.30 -18.84 2.10
CA GLY A 152 10.25 -20.24 2.54
C GLY A 152 10.67 -21.22 1.44
N ASP A 153 10.19 -21.01 0.21
CA ASP A 153 10.49 -21.88 -0.93
C ASP A 153 11.98 -21.81 -1.31
N LYS A 154 12.57 -20.62 -1.29
CA LYS A 154 14.01 -20.41 -1.57
C LYS A 154 14.92 -21.03 -0.51
N ILE A 155 14.55 -20.93 0.77
CA ILE A 155 15.34 -21.51 1.85
C ILE A 155 15.24 -23.04 1.82
N ARG A 156 14.05 -23.60 1.56
CA ARG A 156 13.87 -25.06 1.41
C ARG A 156 14.66 -25.61 0.22
N GLY A 157 14.68 -24.88 -0.91
CA GLY A 157 15.49 -25.24 -2.07
C GLY A 157 16.99 -25.24 -1.77
N LYS A 158 17.50 -24.23 -1.05
CA LYS A 158 18.92 -24.18 -0.64
C LYS A 158 19.28 -25.24 0.39
N LEU A 159 18.39 -25.56 1.33
CA LEU A 159 18.62 -26.62 2.32
C LEU A 159 18.62 -28.01 1.66
N GLY A 160 17.77 -28.23 0.65
CA GLY A 160 17.77 -29.45 -0.16
C GLY A 160 19.08 -29.65 -0.93
N GLN A 161 19.58 -28.60 -1.60
CA GLN A 161 20.88 -28.64 -2.30
C GLN A 161 22.06 -28.86 -1.32
N ALA A 162 22.04 -28.16 -0.18
CA ALA A 162 23.07 -28.30 0.87
C ALA A 162 23.09 -29.68 1.54
N GLN A 163 21.98 -30.44 1.48
CA GLN A 163 21.88 -31.81 1.98
C GLN A 163 22.41 -32.84 0.97
N GLU A 164 22.34 -32.56 -0.33
CA GLU A 164 22.96 -33.38 -1.39
C GLU A 164 24.49 -33.19 -1.44
N ASP A 165 25.00 -31.99 -1.15
CA ASP A 165 26.44 -31.67 -1.22
C ASP A 165 27.26 -32.09 0.03
N GLY A 166 26.68 -32.85 0.98
CA GLY A 166 27.43 -33.49 2.08
C GLY A 166 28.21 -32.59 3.05
N TRP A 167 28.12 -31.25 2.93
CA TRP A 167 28.96 -30.32 3.71
C TRP A 167 28.43 -30.07 5.14
N PHE A 168 27.12 -30.13 5.38
CA PHE A 168 26.56 -29.71 6.68
C PHE A 168 26.43 -30.85 7.70
N LYS A 169 27.57 -31.42 8.13
CA LYS A 169 27.61 -32.29 9.32
C LYS A 169 27.91 -31.58 10.64
N ASN A 170 28.38 -30.34 10.65
CA ASN A 170 28.71 -29.63 11.91
C ASN A 170 28.26 -28.16 11.89
N GLY A 171 27.16 -27.83 12.57
CA GLY A 171 26.83 -26.44 12.89
C GLY A 171 25.33 -26.16 13.02
N ILE A 172 24.91 -25.84 14.25
CA ILE A 172 23.58 -25.56 14.84
C ILE A 172 22.67 -24.52 14.11
N ILE A 173 22.85 -24.21 12.82
CA ILE A 173 22.19 -23.05 12.16
C ILE A 173 20.94 -23.41 11.32
N GLY A 174 20.61 -24.70 11.13
CA GLY A 174 19.58 -25.09 10.15
C GLY A 174 18.10 -24.94 10.55
N GLY A 175 17.75 -25.03 11.84
CA GLY A 175 16.36 -25.30 12.25
C GLY A 175 15.58 -24.11 12.86
N TRP A 176 16.25 -23.18 13.55
CA TRP A 176 15.56 -22.17 14.37
C TRP A 176 15.28 -20.85 13.63
N GLY A 177 16.08 -20.48 12.63
CA GLY A 177 15.90 -19.23 11.88
C GLY A 177 14.68 -19.24 10.95
N THR A 178 14.37 -20.38 10.32
CA THR A 178 13.33 -20.49 9.29
C THR A 178 11.92 -20.36 9.86
N LYS A 179 11.65 -21.03 10.99
CA LYS A 179 10.37 -20.91 11.72
C LYS A 179 10.12 -19.50 12.25
N GLY A 180 11.16 -18.80 12.71
CA GLY A 180 11.05 -17.41 13.19
C GLY A 180 10.75 -16.40 12.08
N ILE A 181 11.33 -16.59 10.90
CA ILE A 181 11.08 -15.73 9.73
C ILE A 181 9.68 -15.94 9.19
N GLN A 182 9.23 -17.19 9.04
CA GLN A 182 7.87 -17.49 8.62
C GLN A 182 6.85 -16.86 9.57
N ARG A 183 7.01 -17.05 10.89
CA ARG A 183 6.16 -16.39 11.91
C ARG A 183 6.19 -14.87 11.84
N SER A 184 7.35 -14.28 11.53
CA SER A 184 7.48 -12.82 11.37
C SER A 184 6.72 -12.32 10.13
N ILE A 185 6.75 -13.07 9.03
CA ILE A 185 5.99 -12.74 7.81
C ILE A 185 4.50 -12.94 8.05
N GLU A 186 4.10 -14.02 8.73
CA GLU A 186 2.71 -14.27 9.12
C GLU A 186 2.19 -13.17 10.06
N SER A 187 2.99 -12.72 11.03
CA SER A 187 2.65 -11.61 11.94
C SER A 187 2.53 -10.27 11.21
N ILE A 188 3.35 -10.02 10.19
CA ILE A 188 3.19 -8.84 9.32
C ILE A 188 1.87 -8.95 8.55
N ALA A 189 1.58 -10.13 8.00
CA ALA A 189 0.40 -10.36 7.18
C ALA A 189 -0.90 -10.29 7.98
N SER A 190 -0.92 -10.70 9.25
CA SER A 190 -2.12 -10.67 10.09
C SER A 190 -2.31 -9.34 10.84
N THR A 191 -1.61 -9.15 11.96
CA THR A 191 -1.86 -8.04 12.91
C THR A 191 -1.47 -6.68 12.33
N LYS A 192 -0.28 -6.57 11.72
CA LYS A 192 0.19 -5.28 11.20
C LYS A 192 -0.58 -4.81 9.98
N THR A 193 -1.14 -5.74 9.20
CA THR A 193 -2.05 -5.43 8.09
C THR A 193 -3.33 -4.82 8.60
N GLN A 194 -3.97 -5.44 9.59
CA GLN A 194 -5.23 -4.94 10.13
C GLN A 194 -5.07 -3.52 10.69
N ASP A 195 -3.99 -3.26 11.43
CA ASP A 195 -3.64 -1.92 11.91
C ASP A 195 -3.41 -0.92 10.76
N GLN A 196 -2.77 -1.36 9.68
CA GLN A 196 -2.51 -0.51 8.52
C GLN A 196 -3.80 -0.18 7.76
N MET A 197 -4.72 -1.14 7.63
CA MET A 197 -6.04 -0.91 7.04
C MET A 197 -6.85 0.08 7.87
N GLY A 198 -6.78 -0.02 9.21
CA GLY A 198 -7.36 0.97 10.13
C GLY A 198 -6.80 2.37 9.90
N LYS A 199 -5.47 2.53 9.85
CA LYS A 199 -4.81 3.82 9.58
C LYS A 199 -5.15 4.39 8.21
N SER A 200 -5.28 3.55 7.20
CA SER A 200 -5.68 3.96 5.84
C SER A 200 -7.09 4.57 5.85
N ARG A 201 -8.03 3.89 6.52
CA ARG A 201 -9.41 4.38 6.71
C ARG A 201 -9.46 5.68 7.51
N ASP A 202 -8.75 5.76 8.63
CA ASP A 202 -8.75 6.95 9.48
C ASP A 202 -8.13 8.16 8.76
N GLY A 203 -7.06 7.93 7.98
CA GLY A 203 -6.47 8.94 7.12
C GLY A 203 -7.42 9.44 6.04
N MET A 204 -8.11 8.52 5.34
CA MET A 204 -9.14 8.89 4.35
C MET A 204 -10.28 9.67 4.99
N LYS A 205 -10.80 9.23 6.14
CA LYS A 205 -11.85 9.93 6.88
C LYS A 205 -11.42 11.35 7.23
N LEU A 206 -10.19 11.55 7.71
CA LEU A 206 -9.70 12.88 8.03
C LEU A 206 -9.59 13.80 6.80
N VAL A 207 -9.12 13.26 5.67
CA VAL A 207 -9.04 14.03 4.41
C VAL A 207 -10.45 14.44 3.95
N LEU A 208 -11.41 13.52 4.02
CA LEU A 208 -12.81 13.78 3.69
C LEU A 208 -13.43 14.86 4.59
N GLU A 209 -13.18 14.79 5.90
CA GLU A 209 -13.62 15.79 6.87
C GLU A 209 -13.06 17.18 6.58
N ARG A 210 -11.78 17.26 6.18
CA ARG A 210 -11.16 18.53 5.81
C ARG A 210 -11.71 19.08 4.51
N LEU A 211 -11.98 18.23 3.51
CA LEU A 211 -12.66 18.64 2.30
C LEU A 211 -14.07 19.18 2.59
N ARG A 212 -14.80 18.55 3.52
CA ARG A 212 -16.12 19.00 3.96
C ARG A 212 -16.08 20.36 4.66
N ASN A 213 -15.13 20.56 5.57
CA ASN A 213 -15.10 21.74 6.43
C ASN A 213 -14.40 22.95 5.77
N ASN A 214 -13.35 22.71 4.98
CA ASN A 214 -12.52 23.79 4.42
C ASN A 214 -12.74 24.00 2.91
N GLY A 215 -13.51 23.12 2.27
CA GLY A 215 -13.66 23.08 0.82
C GLY A 215 -12.37 22.67 0.09
N VAL A 216 -12.50 22.45 -1.22
CA VAL A 216 -11.39 22.02 -2.07
C VAL A 216 -10.27 23.06 -2.08
N MET A 217 -10.61 24.35 -2.27
CA MET A 217 -9.62 25.42 -2.35
C MET A 217 -8.85 25.60 -1.03
N GLY A 218 -9.51 25.49 0.12
CA GLY A 218 -8.84 25.57 1.42
C GLY A 218 -7.84 24.43 1.64
N VAL A 219 -8.18 23.21 1.21
CA VAL A 219 -7.27 22.06 1.25
C VAL A 219 -6.07 22.27 0.32
N LEU A 220 -6.31 22.68 -0.93
CA LEU A 220 -5.24 22.92 -1.90
C LEU A 220 -4.28 24.05 -1.48
N GLU A 221 -4.81 25.14 -0.92
CA GLU A 221 -3.99 26.25 -0.41
C GLU A 221 -3.14 25.82 0.79
N THR A 222 -3.67 24.96 1.66
CA THR A 222 -2.91 24.37 2.77
C THR A 222 -1.72 23.55 2.23
N ILE A 223 -1.95 22.70 1.24
CA ILE A 223 -0.89 21.91 0.58
C ILE A 223 0.14 22.84 -0.06
N ARG A 224 -0.31 23.89 -0.76
CA ARG A 224 0.58 24.85 -1.43
C ARG A 224 1.51 25.57 -0.46
N ARG A 225 0.96 26.11 0.63
CA ARG A 225 1.73 26.83 1.67
C ARG A 225 2.78 25.95 2.32
N GLU A 226 2.47 24.68 2.53
CA GLU A 226 3.43 23.73 3.10
C GLU A 226 4.58 23.45 2.14
N ARG A 227 4.31 23.19 0.86
CA ARG A 227 5.36 23.01 -0.15
C ARG A 227 6.28 24.23 -0.21
N GLN A 228 5.73 25.43 -0.12
CA GLN A 228 6.53 26.66 -0.05
C GLN A 228 7.43 26.71 1.19
N ARG A 229 6.94 26.29 2.36
CA ARG A 229 7.73 26.21 3.59
C ARG A 229 8.83 25.16 3.55
N GLN A 230 8.66 24.08 2.79
CA GLN A 230 9.69 23.04 2.64
C GLN A 230 10.82 23.47 1.69
N LEU A 231 10.56 24.45 0.81
CA LEU A 231 11.52 24.98 -0.16
C LEU A 231 12.29 26.22 0.36
N ALA A 232 11.81 26.84 1.44
CA ALA A 232 12.41 28.01 2.08
C ALA A 232 13.36 27.58 3.20
#